data_AF-A0A2K9NN55-F1
#
_entry.id   AF-A0A2K9NN55-F1
#
_cell.length_a   1.000
_cell.length_b   1.000
_cell.length_c   1.000
_cell.angle_alpha   90.00
_cell.angle_beta   90.00
_cell.angle_gamma   90.00
#
_symmetry.space_group_name_H-M   'P 1'
#
loop_
_entity.id
_entity.type
_entity.pdbx_description
1 polymer ?
#
loop_
_entity_poly.entity_id
_entity_poly.type
_entity_poly.pdbx_seq_one_letter_code
_entity_poly.pdbx_strand_id
1 'polypeptide(L)'
;MAFKDLHKLKKIAVVEKESITTPYLVVGKDIFALSLYNDLKKAHGDDKVRLLSQDAVLRSDLLPKGPSTIRGEVNKKFFNETFPDIARTETTENALFYKDMTWKSFGGRSKSEALKYDEEFYTGGQITPDYEQIFKNIPHSDEYLEGINKEAYQVKIKSIKRENAGFIVECINGTEFHCEFLYFGLSPYHYMEFYSEKSEFSDRFMEFCETTKTSSALFVKFVFDKTPLSDMRETLFIPLSYTHDWGHFVGEFRASKDGQEIEFMHFMEDHLMSEEDVSRIIRLLKKNMEKIFDNFLKIKSHEYIALEQEIGCLKIDDELFAKSLEAGKNEMKNLFFIGINAPVTTEQCANYTFEYSKKDLNGVMRALVIQSNHTKKFD
;
A
#
# COMPACT_ATOMS: atom_id res chain seq x y z
N MET A 1 8.17 18.68 -13.95
CA MET A 1 8.03 19.80 -12.99
C MET A 1 6.89 20.70 -13.46
N ALA A 2 5.76 20.67 -12.75
CA ALA A 2 4.55 21.42 -13.13
C ALA A 2 4.34 22.61 -12.18
N PHE A 3 3.89 23.73 -12.75
CA PHE A 3 3.80 25.10 -12.23
C PHE A 3 2.96 25.34 -10.94
N LYS A 4 2.59 24.31 -10.17
CA LYS A 4 1.84 24.45 -8.90
C LYS A 4 2.72 24.79 -7.68
N ASP A 5 4.04 24.74 -7.81
CA ASP A 5 4.97 25.03 -6.70
C ASP A 5 5.21 26.54 -6.45
N LEU A 6 4.81 27.42 -7.37
CA LEU A 6 5.12 28.86 -7.29
C LEU A 6 4.17 29.68 -6.40
N HIS A 7 2.94 29.20 -6.11
CA HIS A 7 1.96 29.97 -5.31
C HIS A 7 1.88 29.60 -3.82
N LYS A 8 2.75 28.69 -3.34
CA LYS A 8 2.92 28.38 -1.91
C LYS A 8 4.17 29.00 -1.26
N LEU A 9 4.79 30.00 -1.89
CA LEU A 9 5.78 30.87 -1.22
C LEU A 9 5.07 31.89 -0.33
N LYS A 10 4.28 31.41 0.64
CA LYS A 10 3.75 32.22 1.74
C LYS A 10 4.73 32.09 2.90
N LYS A 11 5.48 33.18 3.17
CA LYS A 11 6.39 33.40 4.30
C LYS A 11 7.25 32.18 4.65
N ILE A 12 8.52 32.21 4.25
CA ILE A 12 9.58 31.50 4.98
C ILE A 12 9.58 32.13 6.38
N ALA A 13 8.75 31.59 7.27
CA ALA A 13 9.01 31.68 8.69
C ALA A 13 10.40 31.06 8.86
N VAL A 14 11.30 31.77 9.53
CA VAL A 14 12.53 31.15 10.03
C VAL A 14 12.05 30.07 10.99
N VAL A 15 11.93 28.84 10.48
CA VAL A 15 11.63 27.67 11.30
C VAL A 15 12.92 27.42 12.06
N GLU A 16 12.88 27.58 13.38
CA GLU A 16 13.96 27.05 14.23
C GLU A 16 14.15 25.59 13.84
N LYS A 17 15.34 25.25 13.34
CA LYS A 17 15.68 23.87 13.03
C LYS A 17 15.50 23.04 14.31
N GLU A 18 14.41 22.29 14.36
CA GLU A 18 14.13 21.39 15.46
C GLU A 18 14.91 20.10 15.24
N SER A 19 15.68 19.69 16.23
CA SER A 19 16.36 18.38 16.25
C SER A 19 15.64 17.51 17.27
N ILE A 20 15.03 16.42 16.78
CA ILE A 20 14.25 15.47 17.58
C ILE A 20 15.05 14.18 17.69
N THR A 21 15.44 13.79 18.90
CA THR A 21 16.10 12.51 19.15
C THR A 21 15.09 11.48 19.65
N THR A 22 15.04 10.31 18.99
CA THR A 22 14.13 9.21 19.36
C THR A 22 14.80 7.87 19.06
N PRO A 23 14.79 6.87 19.96
CA PRO A 23 15.35 5.57 19.65
C PRO A 23 14.71 4.91 18.42
N TYR A 24 13.38 4.94 18.33
CA TYR A 24 12.61 4.31 17.27
C TYR A 24 11.86 5.37 16.44
N LEU A 25 12.08 5.36 15.13
CA LEU A 25 11.33 6.17 14.17
C LEU A 25 10.59 5.26 13.21
N VAL A 26 9.26 5.40 13.15
CA VAL A 26 8.41 4.75 12.16
C VAL A 26 8.06 5.78 11.10
N VAL A 27 8.37 5.48 9.84
CA VAL A 27 8.05 6.29 8.67
C VAL A 27 6.94 5.60 7.90
N GLY A 28 5.83 6.29 7.68
CA GLY A 28 4.70 5.76 6.91
C GLY A 28 3.37 6.13 7.53
N LYS A 29 2.29 5.81 6.83
CA LYS A 29 0.92 6.05 7.31
C LYS A 29 -0.04 4.89 7.03
N ASP A 30 0.42 3.85 6.36
CA ASP A 30 -0.42 2.69 6.07
C ASP A 30 -0.69 1.87 7.33
N ILE A 31 -1.65 0.95 7.24
CA ILE A 31 -2.05 0.10 8.36
C ILE A 31 -0.88 -0.69 8.98
N PHE A 32 0.13 -1.05 8.19
CA PHE A 32 1.30 -1.79 8.65
C PHE A 32 2.21 -0.92 9.51
N ALA A 33 2.50 0.30 9.06
CA ALA A 33 3.27 1.29 9.81
C ALA A 33 2.54 1.71 11.10
N LEU A 34 1.24 1.96 11.02
CA LEU A 34 0.42 2.35 12.18
C LEU A 34 0.35 1.23 13.22
N SER A 35 0.15 -0.02 12.78
CA SER A 35 0.16 -1.17 13.68
C SER A 35 1.50 -1.33 14.37
N LEU A 36 2.60 -1.27 13.62
CA LEU A 36 3.92 -1.41 14.21
C LEU A 36 4.21 -0.28 15.20
N TYR A 37 3.81 0.95 14.87
CA TYR A 37 3.94 2.09 15.76
C TYR A 37 3.24 1.86 17.11
N ASN A 38 1.99 1.38 17.09
CA ASN A 38 1.25 1.06 18.32
C ASN A 38 1.92 -0.06 19.12
N ASP A 39 2.41 -1.11 18.46
CA ASP A 39 3.12 -2.21 19.12
C ASP A 39 4.44 -1.73 19.77
N LEU A 40 5.21 -0.90 19.06
CA LEU A 40 6.46 -0.32 19.57
C LEU A 40 6.20 0.62 20.75
N LYS A 41 5.17 1.48 20.69
CA LYS A 41 4.78 2.33 21.81
C LYS A 41 4.44 1.51 23.05
N LYS A 42 3.64 0.46 22.86
CA LYS A 42 3.27 -0.46 23.94
C LYS A 42 4.50 -1.16 24.54
N ALA A 43 5.46 -1.57 23.72
CA ALA A 43 6.66 -2.29 24.16
C ALA A 43 7.73 -1.40 24.80
N HIS A 44 7.91 -0.16 24.31
CA HIS A 44 9.06 0.68 24.66
C HIS A 44 8.71 1.99 25.37
N GLY A 45 7.47 2.44 25.29
CA GLY A 45 6.95 3.70 25.84
C GLY A 45 6.77 4.80 24.78
N ASP A 46 5.77 5.66 25.01
CA ASP A 46 5.36 6.75 24.11
C ASP A 46 6.46 7.80 23.84
N ASP A 47 7.38 7.98 24.78
CA ASP A 47 8.47 8.94 24.68
C ASP A 47 9.60 8.47 23.76
N LYS A 48 9.69 7.16 23.48
CA LYS A 48 10.80 6.56 22.71
C LYS A 48 10.48 6.25 21.25
N VAL A 49 9.23 6.43 20.84
CA VAL A 49 8.75 6.09 19.50
C VAL A 49 8.12 7.33 18.88
N ARG A 50 8.49 7.61 17.63
CA ARG A 50 7.90 8.68 16.83
C ARG A 50 7.36 8.13 15.52
N LEU A 51 6.26 8.72 15.08
CA LEU A 51 5.65 8.46 13.78
C LEU A 51 5.87 9.68 12.89
N LEU A 52 6.50 9.46 11.74
CA LEU A 52 6.70 10.45 10.70
C LEU A 52 5.85 10.05 9.49
N SER A 53 4.90 10.89 9.11
CA SER A 53 4.07 10.68 7.92
C SER A 53 4.22 11.87 6.98
N GLN A 54 4.19 11.63 5.67
CA GLN A 54 4.30 12.73 4.70
C GLN A 54 3.04 13.59 4.62
N ASP A 55 1.90 13.02 4.98
CA ASP A 55 0.57 13.65 5.00
C ASP A 55 -0.22 13.16 6.21
N ALA A 56 -1.40 13.74 6.41
CA ALA A 56 -2.37 13.28 7.40
C ALA A 56 -2.78 11.82 7.14
N VAL A 57 -2.99 11.08 8.23
CA VAL A 57 -3.55 9.72 8.23
C VAL A 57 -5.05 9.83 8.00
N LEU A 58 -5.53 9.14 6.95
CA LEU A 58 -6.94 9.11 6.57
C LEU A 58 -7.58 7.79 7.01
N ARG A 59 -8.92 7.78 7.08
CA ARG A 59 -9.67 6.54 7.36
C ARG A 59 -9.36 5.43 6.35
N SER A 60 -9.10 5.78 5.09
CA SER A 60 -8.70 4.84 4.04
C SER A 60 -7.29 4.26 4.23
N ASP A 61 -6.46 4.83 5.11
CA ASP A 61 -5.14 4.30 5.42
C ASP A 61 -5.19 3.19 6.49
N LEU A 62 -6.32 3.07 7.20
CA LEU A 62 -6.54 2.05 8.23
C LEU A 62 -6.91 0.68 7.66
N LEU A 63 -6.92 0.51 6.33
CA LEU A 63 -7.18 -0.74 5.63
C LEU A 63 -6.34 -0.80 4.34
N PRO A 64 -5.97 -1.99 3.85
CA PRO A 64 -5.43 -2.14 2.51
C PRO A 64 -6.42 -1.61 1.46
N LYS A 65 -5.93 -0.80 0.53
CA LYS A 65 -6.74 -0.13 -0.49
C LYS A 65 -6.92 -0.98 -1.74
N GLY A 66 -8.10 -0.90 -2.35
CA GLY A 66 -8.39 -1.48 -3.64
C GLY A 66 -8.79 -2.96 -3.60
N PRO A 67 -8.92 -3.59 -4.78
CA PRO A 67 -9.13 -5.02 -4.92
C PRO A 67 -8.13 -5.83 -4.09
N SER A 68 -8.55 -6.99 -3.59
CA SER A 68 -7.68 -7.82 -2.77
C SER A 68 -6.44 -8.25 -3.55
N THR A 69 -5.30 -8.20 -2.87
CA THR A 69 -4.02 -8.68 -3.39
C THR A 69 -3.65 -10.06 -2.87
N ILE A 70 -4.51 -10.73 -2.08
CA ILE A 70 -4.26 -12.13 -1.68
C ILE A 70 -4.79 -13.03 -2.78
N ARG A 71 -3.96 -13.21 -3.82
CA ARG A 71 -4.25 -13.98 -5.03
C ARG A 71 -3.14 -14.95 -5.36
N GLY A 72 -3.48 -15.96 -6.15
CA GLY A 72 -2.56 -17.05 -6.51
C GLY A 72 -2.42 -18.07 -5.37
N GLU A 73 -2.08 -19.29 -5.76
CA GLU A 73 -2.09 -20.45 -4.86
C GLU A 73 -1.16 -20.26 -3.66
N VAL A 74 0.03 -19.68 -3.86
CA VAL A 74 1.03 -19.49 -2.79
C VAL A 74 0.50 -18.54 -1.71
N ASN A 75 0.02 -17.35 -2.09
CA ASN A 75 -0.52 -16.39 -1.13
C ASN A 75 -1.74 -16.93 -0.39
N LYS A 76 -2.67 -17.58 -1.11
CA LYS A 76 -3.90 -18.14 -0.51
C LYS A 76 -3.59 -19.25 0.48
N LYS A 77 -2.71 -20.18 0.08
CA LYS A 77 -2.27 -21.28 0.94
C LYS A 77 -1.58 -20.74 2.19
N PHE A 78 -0.64 -19.82 2.02
CA PHE A 78 0.04 -19.17 3.14
C PHE A 78 -0.95 -18.51 4.10
N PHE A 79 -1.91 -17.75 3.57
CA PHE A 79 -2.92 -17.10 4.37
C PHE A 79 -3.70 -18.12 5.21
N ASN A 80 -4.18 -19.19 4.58
CA ASN A 80 -4.95 -20.23 5.25
C ASN A 80 -4.16 -20.96 6.35
N GLU A 81 -2.84 -21.13 6.18
CA GLU A 81 -1.97 -21.76 7.18
C GLU A 81 -1.62 -20.81 8.33
N THR A 82 -1.41 -19.53 8.05
CA THR A 82 -0.94 -18.55 9.05
C THR A 82 -2.09 -17.90 9.82
N PHE A 83 -3.25 -17.76 9.18
CA PHE A 83 -4.42 -17.09 9.72
C PHE A 83 -5.68 -17.99 9.61
N PRO A 84 -5.65 -19.23 10.15
CA PRO A 84 -6.73 -20.20 9.95
C PRO A 84 -8.06 -19.72 10.56
N ASP A 85 -7.99 -18.99 11.67
CA ASP A 85 -9.15 -18.54 12.45
C ASP A 85 -9.69 -17.17 12.02
N ILE A 86 -9.04 -16.50 11.06
CA ILE A 86 -9.50 -15.20 10.57
C ILE A 86 -10.66 -15.38 9.60
N ALA A 87 -11.77 -14.69 9.87
CA ALA A 87 -12.91 -14.65 8.98
C ALA A 87 -12.50 -14.07 7.61
N ARG A 88 -13.02 -14.64 6.52
CA ARG A 88 -12.67 -14.22 5.16
C ARG A 88 -13.77 -14.53 4.17
N THR A 89 -13.78 -13.78 3.08
CA THR A 89 -14.47 -14.16 1.85
C THR A 89 -13.45 -14.72 0.87
N GLU A 90 -13.83 -15.78 0.16
CA GLU A 90 -13.00 -16.36 -0.89
C GLU A 90 -13.83 -16.46 -2.16
N THR A 91 -13.27 -15.94 -3.25
CA THR A 91 -13.85 -16.03 -4.59
C THR A 91 -12.97 -16.93 -5.44
N THR A 92 -13.54 -18.01 -5.94
CA THR A 92 -12.93 -18.90 -6.95
C THR A 92 -13.46 -18.64 -8.35
N GLU A 93 -14.44 -17.75 -8.48
CA GLU A 93 -15.03 -17.34 -9.75
C GLU A 93 -13.99 -16.65 -10.64
N ASN A 94 -14.13 -16.83 -11.96
CA ASN A 94 -13.30 -16.14 -12.93
C ASN A 94 -13.64 -14.66 -12.92
N ALA A 95 -12.63 -13.80 -13.04
CA ALA A 95 -12.86 -12.39 -13.29
C ALA A 95 -13.78 -12.17 -14.51
N LEU A 96 -14.49 -11.04 -14.50
CA LEU A 96 -15.37 -10.61 -15.58
C LEU A 96 -14.81 -9.34 -16.20
N PHE A 97 -14.92 -9.19 -17.51
CA PHE A 97 -14.66 -7.94 -18.22
C PHE A 97 -15.92 -7.45 -18.94
N TYR A 98 -16.09 -6.14 -19.00
CA TYR A 98 -17.26 -5.53 -19.62
C TYR A 98 -17.01 -5.20 -21.10
N LYS A 99 -17.76 -5.84 -22.00
CA LYS A 99 -17.63 -5.64 -23.46
C LYS A 99 -18.97 -5.87 -24.17
N ASP A 100 -19.22 -5.12 -25.24
CA ASP A 100 -20.48 -5.18 -26.00
C ASP A 100 -21.71 -5.05 -25.10
N MET A 101 -21.65 -4.11 -24.15
CA MET A 101 -22.68 -3.83 -23.14
C MET A 101 -23.04 -5.00 -22.21
N THR A 102 -22.19 -6.03 -22.12
CA THR A 102 -22.43 -7.22 -21.27
C THR A 102 -21.16 -7.68 -20.57
N TRP A 103 -21.32 -8.37 -19.43
CA TRP A 103 -20.20 -9.03 -18.76
C TRP A 103 -19.79 -10.30 -19.50
N LYS A 104 -18.48 -10.50 -19.63
CA LYS A 104 -17.86 -11.68 -20.25
C LYS A 104 -16.80 -12.24 -19.30
N SER A 105 -16.63 -13.56 -19.26
CA SER A 105 -15.58 -14.19 -18.45
C SER A 105 -14.25 -14.24 -19.20
N PHE A 106 -13.15 -14.08 -18.48
CA PHE A 106 -11.81 -14.39 -19.02
C PHE A 106 -11.70 -15.89 -19.40
N GLY A 107 -10.87 -16.20 -20.41
CA GLY A 107 -10.69 -17.56 -20.93
C GLY A 107 -11.82 -18.07 -21.87
N GLY A 108 -12.87 -17.27 -22.09
CA GLY A 108 -13.96 -17.59 -23.02
C GLY A 108 -13.64 -17.28 -24.49
N ARG A 109 -14.68 -17.30 -25.34
CA ARG A 109 -14.57 -16.94 -26.76
C ARG A 109 -14.36 -15.45 -26.99
N SER A 110 -14.90 -14.61 -26.11
CA SER A 110 -14.71 -13.16 -26.14
C SER A 110 -13.34 -12.78 -25.60
N LYS A 111 -12.69 -11.80 -26.22
CA LYS A 111 -11.41 -11.24 -25.75
C LYS A 111 -11.65 -9.87 -25.11
N SER A 112 -11.06 -9.67 -23.93
CA SER A 112 -10.97 -8.35 -23.30
C SER A 112 -10.15 -7.40 -24.17
N GLU A 113 -10.20 -6.12 -23.84
CA GLU A 113 -9.14 -5.20 -24.29
C GLU A 113 -7.80 -5.61 -23.66
N ALA A 114 -6.70 -5.08 -24.20
CA ALA A 114 -5.36 -5.45 -23.74
C ALA A 114 -5.19 -5.11 -22.25
N LEU A 115 -4.85 -6.12 -21.44
CA LEU A 115 -4.47 -5.91 -20.05
C LEU A 115 -3.14 -5.15 -20.00
N LYS A 116 -3.06 -4.14 -19.15
CA LYS A 116 -1.87 -3.29 -18.99
C LYS A 116 -1.26 -3.45 -17.60
N TYR A 117 0.03 -3.15 -17.49
CA TYR A 117 0.78 -3.26 -16.24
C TYR A 117 0.59 -4.65 -15.61
N ASP A 118 0.19 -4.69 -14.36
CA ASP A 118 -0.04 -5.91 -13.59
C ASP A 118 -1.53 -6.27 -13.49
N GLU A 119 -2.38 -5.79 -14.41
CA GLU A 119 -3.83 -6.12 -14.42
C GLU A 119 -4.09 -7.64 -14.51
N GLU A 120 -3.21 -8.40 -15.17
CA GLU A 120 -3.32 -9.85 -15.29
C GLU A 120 -3.37 -10.55 -13.91
N PHE A 121 -2.69 -10.00 -12.91
CA PHE A 121 -2.71 -10.51 -11.54
C PHE A 121 -4.12 -10.58 -10.95
N TYR A 122 -4.99 -9.65 -11.32
CA TYR A 122 -6.35 -9.53 -10.80
C TYR A 122 -7.36 -10.44 -11.52
N THR A 123 -6.93 -11.21 -12.52
CA THR A 123 -7.82 -12.15 -13.24
C THR A 123 -8.09 -13.43 -12.44
N GLY A 124 -7.21 -13.79 -11.50
CA GLY A 124 -7.35 -14.96 -10.65
C GLY A 124 -8.23 -14.71 -9.43
N GLY A 125 -8.80 -15.79 -8.87
CA GLY A 125 -9.59 -15.70 -7.64
C GLY A 125 -8.80 -15.17 -6.44
N GLN A 126 -9.51 -14.71 -5.40
CA GLN A 126 -8.95 -13.91 -4.32
C GLN A 126 -9.49 -14.32 -2.94
N ILE A 127 -8.73 -13.98 -1.89
CA ILE A 127 -9.19 -14.02 -0.50
C ILE A 127 -9.25 -12.58 0.03
N THR A 128 -10.38 -12.16 0.59
CA THR A 128 -10.48 -10.90 1.34
C THR A 128 -10.68 -11.24 2.82
N PRO A 129 -9.67 -11.04 3.67
CA PRO A 129 -9.78 -11.31 5.09
C PRO A 129 -10.48 -10.16 5.82
N ASP A 130 -11.01 -10.46 7.00
CA ASP A 130 -11.40 -9.45 7.97
C ASP A 130 -10.15 -8.82 8.60
N TYR A 131 -9.69 -7.72 8.00
CA TYR A 131 -8.53 -6.99 8.47
C TYR A 131 -8.70 -6.43 9.89
N GLU A 132 -9.92 -6.17 10.38
CA GLU A 132 -10.13 -5.72 11.77
C GLU A 132 -9.71 -6.83 12.75
N GLN A 133 -9.84 -8.11 12.37
CA GLN A 133 -9.37 -9.24 13.18
C GLN A 133 -7.86 -9.45 13.12
N ILE A 134 -7.21 -9.01 12.04
CA ILE A 134 -5.74 -9.08 11.90
C ILE A 134 -5.09 -7.95 12.68
N PHE A 135 -5.59 -6.72 12.53
CA PHE A 135 -5.03 -5.49 13.09
C PHE A 135 -5.79 -5.03 14.34
N LYS A 136 -5.88 -5.91 15.35
CA LYS A 136 -6.69 -5.65 16.57
C LYS A 136 -6.21 -4.45 17.39
N ASN A 137 -4.98 -4.01 17.18
CA ASN A 137 -4.35 -2.86 17.83
C ASN A 137 -4.64 -1.52 17.11
N ILE A 138 -5.46 -1.53 16.04
CA ILE A 138 -5.89 -0.34 15.30
C ILE A 138 -7.40 -0.14 15.45
N PRO A 139 -7.84 0.77 16.33
CA PRO A 139 -9.25 1.12 16.41
C PRO A 139 -9.73 1.87 15.17
N HIS A 140 -10.86 1.45 14.60
CA HIS A 140 -11.50 2.11 13.46
C HIS A 140 -12.47 3.21 13.92
N SER A 141 -11.97 4.18 14.69
CA SER A 141 -12.77 5.30 15.23
C SER A 141 -12.21 6.67 14.84
N ASP A 142 -13.07 7.69 14.84
CA ASP A 142 -12.65 9.06 14.55
C ASP A 142 -11.75 9.62 15.66
N GLU A 143 -11.96 9.22 16.91
CA GLU A 143 -11.09 9.60 18.03
C GLU A 143 -9.67 9.06 17.85
N TYR A 144 -9.52 7.82 17.37
CA TYR A 144 -8.21 7.26 17.05
C TYR A 144 -7.53 8.05 15.92
N LEU A 145 -8.26 8.34 14.84
CA LEU A 145 -7.76 9.13 13.72
C LEU A 145 -7.34 10.54 14.15
N GLU A 146 -8.11 11.20 15.00
CA GLU A 146 -7.73 12.51 15.54
C GLU A 146 -6.51 12.43 16.45
N GLY A 147 -6.42 11.38 17.29
CA GLY A 147 -5.29 11.14 18.18
C GLY A 147 -4.00 10.92 17.39
N ILE A 148 -4.00 9.97 16.45
CA ILE A 148 -2.81 9.64 15.66
C ILE A 148 -2.36 10.82 14.80
N ASN A 149 -3.30 11.63 14.27
CA ASN A 149 -2.94 12.83 13.51
C ASN A 149 -2.34 13.95 14.38
N LYS A 150 -2.66 14.00 15.68
CA LYS A 150 -2.02 14.92 16.63
C LYS A 150 -0.63 14.44 17.05
N GLU A 151 -0.43 13.13 17.12
CA GLU A 151 0.85 12.51 17.52
C GLU A 151 1.86 12.41 16.36
N ALA A 152 1.38 12.12 15.15
CA ALA A 152 2.20 11.98 13.97
C ALA A 152 2.82 13.31 13.57
N TYR A 153 4.12 13.30 13.28
CA TYR A 153 4.79 14.45 12.69
C TYR A 153 4.54 14.45 11.19
N GLN A 154 3.68 15.36 10.72
CA GLN A 154 3.18 15.38 9.34
C GLN A 154 4.02 16.30 8.45
N VAL A 155 5.04 15.75 7.80
CA VAL A 155 5.93 16.51 6.92
C VAL A 155 6.62 15.60 5.90
N LYS A 156 6.89 16.14 4.71
CA LYS A 156 7.64 15.42 3.69
C LYS A 156 9.10 15.24 4.08
N ILE A 157 9.63 14.07 3.76
CA ILE A 157 11.04 13.76 3.88
C ILE A 157 11.78 14.50 2.77
N LYS A 158 12.91 15.10 3.13
CA LYS A 158 13.85 15.71 2.21
C LYS A 158 15.00 14.77 1.93
N SER A 159 15.58 14.18 2.97
CA SER A 159 16.70 13.27 2.83
C SER A 159 16.87 12.35 4.04
N ILE A 160 17.59 11.26 3.82
CA ILE A 160 18.04 10.31 4.85
C ILE A 160 19.56 10.20 4.75
N LYS A 161 20.23 10.13 5.90
CA LYS A 161 21.68 9.88 5.99
C LYS A 161 21.97 8.99 7.19
N ARG A 162 23.09 8.27 7.14
CA ARG A 162 23.60 7.51 8.29
C ARG A 162 24.26 8.43 9.31
N GLU A 163 24.07 8.12 10.59
CA GLU A 163 24.80 8.73 11.70
C GLU A 163 25.22 7.63 12.67
N ASN A 164 26.52 7.30 12.70
CA ASN A 164 27.06 6.20 13.50
C ASN A 164 26.30 4.87 13.25
N ALA A 165 25.62 4.33 14.27
CA ALA A 165 24.80 3.12 14.17
C ALA A 165 23.33 3.40 13.81
N GLY A 166 22.94 4.67 13.75
CA GLY A 166 21.57 5.13 13.52
C GLY A 166 21.41 5.91 12.21
N PHE A 167 20.42 6.80 12.18
CA PHE A 167 19.98 7.55 11.02
C PHE A 167 19.61 8.99 11.41
N ILE A 168 19.77 9.88 10.44
CA ILE A 168 19.14 11.19 10.45
C ILE A 168 18.16 11.28 9.28
N VAL A 169 16.90 11.60 9.59
CA VAL A 169 15.86 11.88 8.61
C VAL A 169 15.59 13.38 8.61
N GLU A 170 16.01 14.07 7.56
CA GLU A 170 15.78 15.50 7.36
C GLU A 170 14.43 15.72 6.65
N CYS A 171 13.62 16.61 7.20
CA CYS A 171 12.33 16.99 6.63
C CYS A 171 12.43 18.28 5.82
N ILE A 172 11.49 18.53 4.90
CA ILE A 172 11.51 19.72 4.04
C ILE A 172 11.42 21.06 4.81
N ASN A 173 10.91 21.04 6.04
CA ASN A 173 10.83 22.21 6.92
C ASN A 173 12.12 22.43 7.74
N GLY A 174 13.14 21.59 7.56
CA GLY A 174 14.43 21.67 8.26
C GLY A 174 14.47 20.93 9.60
N THR A 175 13.40 20.29 10.04
CA THR A 175 13.42 19.38 11.21
C THR A 175 14.26 18.15 10.90
N GLU A 176 15.11 17.74 11.83
CA GLU A 176 15.92 16.52 11.75
C GLU A 176 15.50 15.53 12.84
N PHE A 177 15.18 14.30 12.45
CA PHE A 177 14.99 13.19 13.38
C PHE A 177 16.27 12.38 13.48
N HIS A 178 16.83 12.27 14.68
CA HIS A 178 17.96 11.39 14.98
C HIS A 178 17.43 10.12 15.63
N CYS A 179 17.64 8.97 15.00
CA CYS A 179 17.16 7.69 15.54
C CYS A 179 18.18 6.55 15.45
N GLU A 180 18.06 5.59 16.37
CA GLU A 180 18.86 4.38 16.33
C GLU A 180 18.27 3.37 15.34
N PHE A 181 16.94 3.19 15.38
CA PHE A 181 16.20 2.26 14.56
C PHE A 181 15.22 2.99 13.63
N LEU A 182 15.31 2.69 12.35
CA LEU A 182 14.43 3.24 11.32
C LEU A 182 13.53 2.13 10.78
N TYR A 183 12.23 2.23 11.04
CA TYR A 183 11.20 1.40 10.42
C TYR A 183 10.60 2.19 9.26
N PHE A 184 10.87 1.73 8.04
CA PHE A 184 10.56 2.47 6.83
C PHE A 184 9.44 1.76 6.06
N GLY A 185 8.25 2.36 6.09
CA GLY A 185 7.01 1.82 5.50
C GLY A 185 6.73 2.27 4.07
N LEU A 186 7.61 3.05 3.46
CA LEU A 186 7.63 3.25 2.00
C LEU A 186 8.54 2.18 1.38
N SER A 187 8.46 1.96 0.06
CA SER A 187 9.30 0.94 -0.59
C SER A 187 10.82 1.18 -0.45
N PRO A 188 11.63 0.11 -0.60
CA PRO A 188 13.08 0.23 -0.71
C PRO A 188 13.54 1.21 -1.80
N TYR A 189 12.82 1.28 -2.92
CA TYR A 189 13.05 2.29 -3.96
C TYR A 189 13.00 3.72 -3.39
N HIS A 190 11.93 4.05 -2.64
CA HIS A 190 11.80 5.38 -2.02
C HIS A 190 12.89 5.65 -0.98
N TYR A 191 13.30 4.65 -0.20
CA TYR A 191 14.41 4.80 0.72
C TYR A 191 15.69 5.21 -0.01
N MET A 192 16.02 4.52 -1.10
CA MET A 192 17.19 4.83 -1.92
C MET A 192 17.09 6.23 -2.55
N GLU A 193 15.90 6.66 -2.96
CA GLU A 193 15.68 8.00 -3.50
C GLU A 193 15.86 9.12 -2.46
N PHE A 194 15.44 8.90 -1.22
CA PHE A 194 15.68 9.85 -0.13
C PHE A 194 17.11 9.79 0.42
N TYR A 195 17.85 8.72 0.18
CA TYR A 195 19.19 8.57 0.73
C TYR A 195 20.17 9.54 0.06
N SER A 196 20.85 10.35 0.87
CA SER A 196 21.69 11.44 0.38
C SER A 196 22.90 10.91 -0.38
N GLU A 197 23.63 9.97 0.21
CA GLU A 197 24.92 9.49 -0.31
C GLU A 197 24.82 8.09 -0.88
N LYS A 198 24.27 8.00 -2.09
CA LYS A 198 24.08 6.72 -2.82
C LYS A 198 25.37 5.90 -2.97
N SER A 199 26.54 6.53 -2.94
CA SER A 199 27.85 5.84 -2.97
C SER A 199 28.11 4.92 -1.77
N GLU A 200 27.37 5.08 -0.67
CA GLU A 200 27.47 4.19 0.49
C GLU A 200 26.84 2.82 0.22
N PHE A 201 25.87 2.76 -0.70
CA PHE A 201 25.22 1.50 -1.06
C PHE A 201 26.12 0.61 -1.91
N SER A 202 25.88 -0.69 -1.83
CA SER A 202 26.42 -1.66 -2.76
C SER A 202 25.61 -1.63 -4.07
N ASP A 203 26.26 -1.96 -5.19
CA ASP A 203 25.56 -2.05 -6.48
C ASP A 203 24.38 -3.03 -6.42
N ARG A 204 24.53 -4.12 -5.67
CA ARG A 204 23.46 -5.11 -5.45
C ARG A 204 22.28 -4.54 -4.67
N PHE A 205 22.53 -3.71 -3.66
CA PHE A 205 21.46 -3.08 -2.90
C PHE A 205 20.70 -2.05 -3.74
N MET A 206 21.43 -1.25 -4.53
CA MET A 206 20.81 -0.31 -5.47
C MET A 206 19.97 -1.06 -6.53
N GLU A 207 20.53 -2.12 -7.11
CA GLU A 207 19.82 -2.99 -8.06
C GLU A 207 18.54 -3.56 -7.43
N PHE A 208 18.63 -4.07 -6.21
CA PHE A 208 17.46 -4.53 -5.45
C PHE A 208 16.41 -3.43 -5.28
N CYS A 209 16.80 -2.23 -4.82
CA CYS A 209 15.86 -1.14 -4.60
C CYS A 209 15.13 -0.75 -5.90
N GLU A 210 15.84 -0.69 -7.03
CA GLU A 210 15.24 -0.42 -8.35
C GLU A 210 14.21 -1.50 -8.75
N THR A 211 14.41 -2.77 -8.38
CA THR A 211 13.40 -3.83 -8.64
C THR A 211 12.09 -3.63 -7.89
N THR A 212 12.08 -2.81 -6.82
CA THR A 212 10.87 -2.53 -6.02
C THR A 212 10.09 -1.32 -6.54
N LYS A 213 10.57 -0.66 -7.60
CA LYS A 213 9.85 0.43 -8.24
C LYS A 213 8.55 -0.09 -8.88
N THR A 214 7.45 0.58 -8.59
CA THR A 214 6.13 0.24 -9.13
C THR A 214 5.46 1.46 -9.76
N SER A 215 4.43 1.21 -10.57
CA SER A 215 3.56 2.27 -11.06
C SER A 215 2.72 2.86 -9.93
N SER A 216 2.29 4.11 -10.10
CA SER A 216 1.27 4.70 -9.24
C SER A 216 -0.11 4.10 -9.54
N ALA A 217 -1.05 4.19 -8.60
CA ALA A 217 -2.43 3.76 -8.82
C ALA A 217 -3.44 4.70 -8.18
N LEU A 218 -4.55 4.89 -8.89
CA LEU A 218 -5.73 5.60 -8.42
C LEU A 218 -6.71 4.59 -7.84
N PHE A 219 -7.06 4.76 -6.57
CA PHE A 219 -8.08 4.01 -5.88
C PHE A 219 -9.34 4.86 -5.74
N VAL A 220 -10.49 4.29 -6.10
CA VAL A 220 -11.80 4.92 -5.95
C VAL A 220 -12.74 3.94 -5.27
N LYS A 221 -13.23 4.32 -4.09
CA LYS A 221 -14.16 3.54 -3.30
C LYS A 221 -15.51 4.22 -3.24
N PHE A 222 -16.57 3.47 -3.50
CA PHE A 222 -17.94 3.88 -3.26
C PHE A 222 -18.54 3.04 -2.14
N VAL A 223 -19.05 3.68 -1.09
CA VAL A 223 -19.80 3.03 -0.02
C VAL A 223 -21.28 3.37 -0.22
N PHE A 224 -22.11 2.36 -0.44
CA PHE A 224 -23.54 2.50 -0.72
C PHE A 224 -24.35 2.33 0.56
N ASP A 225 -25.25 3.28 0.81
CA ASP A 225 -26.10 3.27 2.00
C ASP A 225 -27.24 2.24 1.80
N LYS A 226 -27.32 1.22 2.67
CA LYS A 226 -28.44 0.27 2.87
C LYS A 226 -28.79 -0.68 1.72
N THR A 227 -28.81 -0.21 0.48
CA THR A 227 -29.24 -0.99 -0.69
C THR A 227 -28.01 -1.47 -1.47
N PRO A 228 -27.81 -2.78 -1.66
CA PRO A 228 -26.73 -3.28 -2.49
C PRO A 228 -26.94 -2.88 -3.94
N LEU A 229 -25.85 -2.50 -4.62
CA LEU A 229 -25.85 -2.15 -6.05
C LEU A 229 -25.92 -3.41 -6.93
N SER A 230 -25.25 -4.48 -6.50
CA SER A 230 -25.10 -5.74 -7.23
C SER A 230 -24.88 -6.91 -6.27
N ASP A 231 -25.11 -8.14 -6.71
CA ASP A 231 -24.74 -9.38 -6.01
C ASP A 231 -23.44 -10.00 -6.52
N MET A 232 -22.80 -9.38 -7.52
CA MET A 232 -21.52 -9.80 -8.09
C MET A 232 -20.42 -9.96 -7.04
N ARG A 233 -19.63 -11.02 -7.19
CA ARG A 233 -18.51 -11.37 -6.30
C ARG A 233 -17.18 -11.50 -7.04
N GLU A 234 -17.25 -11.52 -8.37
CA GLU A 234 -16.13 -11.58 -9.29
C GLU A 234 -15.33 -10.27 -9.27
N THR A 235 -14.04 -10.38 -9.60
CA THR A 235 -13.25 -9.19 -9.94
C THR A 235 -13.70 -8.65 -11.29
N LEU A 236 -14.03 -7.36 -11.34
CA LEU A 236 -14.61 -6.69 -12.50
C LEU A 236 -13.55 -5.87 -13.23
N PHE A 237 -13.50 -6.00 -14.55
CA PHE A 237 -12.62 -5.24 -15.44
C PHE A 237 -13.47 -4.36 -16.35
N ILE A 238 -13.41 -3.05 -16.12
CA ILE A 238 -14.15 -2.05 -16.91
C ILE A 238 -13.14 -1.26 -17.74
N PRO A 239 -13.15 -1.35 -19.08
CA PRO A 239 -12.16 -0.67 -19.90
C PRO A 239 -12.28 0.85 -19.75
N LEU A 240 -11.13 1.54 -19.68
CA LEU A 240 -11.10 3.01 -19.65
C LEU A 240 -11.58 3.59 -20.99
N SER A 241 -11.28 2.89 -22.09
CA SER A 241 -11.70 3.22 -23.45
C SER A 241 -12.00 1.95 -24.23
N TYR A 242 -13.02 2.00 -25.08
CA TYR A 242 -13.36 0.91 -26.02
C TYR A 242 -12.58 1.00 -27.35
N THR A 243 -11.83 2.09 -27.54
CA THR A 243 -11.12 2.37 -28.79
C THR A 243 -9.62 2.54 -28.60
N HIS A 244 -9.16 2.59 -27.36
CA HIS A 244 -7.74 2.77 -27.02
C HIS A 244 -7.37 1.83 -25.88
N ASP A 245 -6.18 1.23 -25.98
CA ASP A 245 -5.65 0.29 -25.00
C ASP A 245 -5.07 1.03 -23.79
N TRP A 246 -5.93 1.65 -22.99
CA TRP A 246 -5.54 2.39 -21.77
C TRP A 246 -5.70 1.57 -20.48
N GLY A 247 -5.92 0.26 -20.60
CA GLY A 247 -6.18 -0.61 -19.45
C GLY A 247 -7.61 -0.47 -18.92
N HIS A 248 -7.78 -0.93 -17.69
CA HIS A 248 -9.07 -1.14 -17.04
C HIS A 248 -9.13 -0.45 -15.67
N PHE A 249 -10.35 -0.16 -15.24
CA PHE A 249 -10.66 -0.14 -13.81
C PHE A 249 -10.87 -1.58 -13.36
N VAL A 250 -10.09 -2.00 -12.38
CA VAL A 250 -10.23 -3.29 -11.72
C VAL A 250 -11.00 -3.07 -10.42
N GLY A 251 -12.16 -3.71 -10.27
CA GLY A 251 -13.08 -3.43 -9.17
C GLY A 251 -13.62 -4.66 -8.47
N GLU A 252 -13.89 -4.55 -7.17
CA GLU A 252 -14.47 -5.63 -6.36
C GLU A 252 -15.51 -5.11 -5.38
N PHE A 253 -16.64 -5.81 -5.32
CA PHE A 253 -17.66 -5.57 -4.31
C PHE A 253 -17.25 -6.23 -2.98
N ARG A 254 -17.54 -5.53 -1.88
CA ARG A 254 -17.40 -6.04 -0.51
C ARG A 254 -18.65 -5.73 0.29
N ALA A 255 -18.94 -6.57 1.28
CA ALA A 255 -19.93 -6.25 2.29
C ALA A 255 -19.36 -5.16 3.21
N SER A 256 -20.20 -4.19 3.61
CA SER A 256 -19.86 -3.19 4.62
C SER A 256 -20.86 -3.27 5.78
N LYS A 257 -20.52 -2.69 6.94
CA LYS A 257 -21.38 -2.74 8.15
C LYS A 257 -22.81 -2.24 7.88
N ASP A 258 -22.95 -1.23 7.01
CA ASP A 258 -24.23 -0.55 6.72
C ASP A 258 -24.76 -0.82 5.29
N GLY A 259 -24.15 -1.75 4.55
CA GLY A 259 -24.57 -2.05 3.18
C GLY A 259 -23.50 -2.76 2.34
N GLN A 260 -23.16 -2.16 1.22
CA GLN A 260 -22.19 -2.68 0.26
C GLN A 260 -21.21 -1.58 -0.12
N GLU A 261 -19.99 -1.96 -0.43
CA GLU A 261 -19.01 -1.08 -1.04
C GLU A 261 -18.42 -1.71 -2.30
N ILE A 262 -17.89 -0.88 -3.18
CA ILE A 262 -17.07 -1.30 -4.31
C ILE A 262 -15.79 -0.49 -4.32
N GLU A 263 -14.66 -1.17 -4.44
CA GLU A 263 -13.35 -0.55 -4.55
C GLU A 263 -12.77 -0.81 -5.93
N PHE A 264 -12.44 0.26 -6.64
CA PHE A 264 -11.75 0.24 -7.91
C PHE A 264 -10.31 0.67 -7.75
N MET A 265 -9.44 0.08 -8.57
CA MET A 265 -8.10 0.58 -8.84
C MET A 265 -7.90 0.80 -10.34
N HIS A 266 -7.05 1.74 -10.68
CA HIS A 266 -6.54 1.96 -12.02
C HIS A 266 -5.07 2.34 -11.95
N PHE A 267 -4.24 1.67 -12.76
CA PHE A 267 -2.83 1.99 -12.86
C PHE A 267 -2.65 3.34 -13.56
N MET A 268 -1.82 4.19 -12.97
CA MET A 268 -1.57 5.55 -13.43
C MET A 268 -0.19 5.62 -14.07
N GLU A 269 -0.10 6.25 -15.23
CA GLU A 269 1.19 6.64 -15.81
C GLU A 269 1.77 7.83 -15.06
N ASP A 270 3.10 7.85 -14.87
CA ASP A 270 3.79 8.88 -14.09
C ASP A 270 3.47 10.32 -14.56
N HIS A 271 3.19 10.49 -15.84
CA HIS A 271 2.88 11.79 -16.44
C HIS A 271 1.39 12.19 -16.33
N LEU A 272 0.50 11.27 -15.92
CA LEU A 272 -0.94 11.47 -15.76
C LEU A 272 -1.36 11.69 -14.29
N MET A 273 -0.46 12.17 -13.44
CA MET A 273 -0.74 12.40 -12.01
C MET A 273 -1.28 13.80 -11.69
N SER A 274 -1.72 14.57 -12.69
CA SER A 274 -2.31 15.89 -12.44
C SER A 274 -3.72 15.77 -11.86
N GLU A 275 -4.16 16.76 -11.07
CA GLU A 275 -5.53 16.80 -10.51
C GLU A 275 -6.59 16.78 -11.62
N GLU A 276 -6.31 17.40 -12.77
CA GLU A 276 -7.21 17.39 -13.92
C GLU A 276 -7.32 16.00 -14.55
N ASP A 277 -6.20 15.29 -14.70
CA ASP A 277 -6.16 13.92 -15.21
C ASP A 277 -6.88 12.95 -14.27
N VAL A 278 -6.58 13.02 -12.97
CA VAL A 278 -7.25 12.22 -11.95
C VAL A 278 -8.76 12.48 -11.97
N SER A 279 -9.18 13.76 -12.01
CA SER A 279 -10.60 14.12 -12.10
C SER A 279 -11.27 13.58 -13.37
N ARG A 280 -10.57 13.61 -14.51
CA ARG A 280 -11.05 13.05 -15.78
C ARG A 280 -11.26 11.54 -15.69
N ILE A 281 -10.31 10.80 -15.13
CA ILE A 281 -10.39 9.34 -14.95
C ILE A 281 -11.55 8.97 -14.02
N ILE A 282 -11.72 9.67 -12.90
CA ILE A 282 -12.84 9.43 -11.96
C ILE A 282 -14.20 9.67 -12.62
N ARG A 283 -14.34 10.74 -13.41
CA ARG A 283 -15.58 11.00 -14.17
C ARG A 283 -15.88 9.90 -15.18
N LEU A 284 -14.85 9.33 -15.82
CA LEU A 284 -15.01 8.20 -16.73
C LEU A 284 -15.50 6.96 -15.97
N LEU A 285 -14.93 6.65 -14.80
CA LEU A 285 -15.39 5.56 -13.95
C LEU A 285 -16.87 5.74 -13.59
N LYS A 286 -17.27 6.92 -13.09
CA LYS A 286 -18.68 7.22 -12.75
C LYS A 286 -19.60 7.02 -13.93
N LYS A 287 -19.25 7.56 -15.11
CA LYS A 287 -20.03 7.38 -16.34
C LYS A 287 -20.17 5.91 -16.75
N ASN A 288 -19.13 5.10 -16.53
CA ASN A 288 -19.22 3.66 -16.78
C ASN A 288 -20.10 2.98 -15.73
N MET A 289 -19.99 3.32 -14.45
CA MET A 289 -20.86 2.82 -13.38
C MET A 289 -22.35 3.13 -13.67
N GLU A 290 -22.66 4.34 -14.11
CA GLU A 290 -24.01 4.75 -14.52
C GLU A 290 -24.58 3.92 -15.67
N LYS A 291 -23.74 3.51 -16.62
CA LYS A 291 -24.14 2.69 -17.78
C LYS A 291 -24.29 1.21 -17.45
N ILE A 292 -23.44 0.72 -16.55
CA ILE A 292 -23.33 -0.71 -16.22
C ILE A 292 -24.36 -1.09 -15.15
N PHE A 293 -24.62 -0.20 -14.20
CA PHE A 293 -25.50 -0.45 -13.06
C PHE A 293 -26.65 0.57 -13.01
N ASP A 294 -27.84 0.14 -13.45
CA ASP A 294 -29.06 0.97 -13.61
C ASP A 294 -29.50 1.77 -12.36
N ASN A 295 -29.06 1.35 -11.17
CA ASN A 295 -29.43 1.98 -9.90
C ASN A 295 -28.30 2.80 -9.27
N PHE A 296 -27.14 2.91 -9.90
CA PHE A 296 -25.99 3.63 -9.33
C PHE A 296 -26.32 5.08 -8.94
N LEU A 297 -27.04 5.81 -9.79
CA LEU A 297 -27.46 7.21 -9.50
C LEU A 297 -28.58 7.33 -8.47
N LYS A 298 -29.33 6.26 -8.22
CA LYS A 298 -30.49 6.27 -7.33
C LYS A 298 -30.08 5.95 -5.89
N ILE A 299 -28.93 5.31 -5.71
CA ILE A 299 -28.42 4.90 -4.40
C ILE A 299 -27.49 5.99 -3.91
N LYS A 300 -27.75 6.48 -2.69
CA LYS A 300 -26.84 7.42 -2.03
C LYS A 300 -25.52 6.69 -1.73
N SER A 301 -24.42 7.30 -2.15
CA SER A 301 -23.08 6.76 -1.91
C SER A 301 -22.12 7.83 -1.38
N HIS A 302 -21.14 7.36 -0.61
CA HIS A 302 -20.00 8.16 -0.18
C HIS A 302 -18.78 7.73 -1.01
N GLU A 303 -18.08 8.71 -1.56
CA GLU A 303 -16.91 8.49 -2.41
C GLU A 303 -15.61 8.77 -1.63
N TYR A 304 -14.65 7.87 -1.76
CA TYR A 304 -13.30 8.03 -1.25
C TYR A 304 -12.30 7.82 -2.39
N ILE A 305 -11.34 8.74 -2.51
CA ILE A 305 -10.34 8.74 -3.58
C ILE A 305 -8.96 8.79 -2.95
N ALA A 306 -8.07 7.91 -3.38
CA ALA A 306 -6.67 7.93 -2.99
C ALA A 306 -5.79 7.73 -4.22
N LEU A 307 -4.75 8.55 -4.35
CA LEU A 307 -3.70 8.35 -5.35
C LEU A 307 -2.46 7.87 -4.60
N GLU A 308 -2.06 6.62 -4.84
CA GLU A 308 -0.84 6.07 -4.26
C GLU A 308 0.28 6.14 -5.28
N GLN A 309 1.44 6.61 -4.84
CA GLN A 309 2.63 6.71 -5.69
C GLN A 309 3.31 5.36 -5.93
N GLU A 310 2.98 4.37 -5.09
CA GLU A 310 3.45 3.00 -5.19
C GLU A 310 2.34 2.01 -4.87
N ILE A 311 2.47 0.82 -5.42
CA ILE A 311 1.59 -0.33 -5.18
C ILE A 311 2.44 -1.56 -4.86
N GLY A 312 1.79 -2.70 -4.59
CA GLY A 312 2.49 -3.95 -4.32
C GLY A 312 3.25 -4.45 -5.55
N CYS A 313 4.57 -4.56 -5.43
CA CYS A 313 5.40 -5.20 -6.45
C CYS A 313 5.17 -6.71 -6.43
N LEU A 314 4.84 -7.27 -7.59
CA LEU A 314 4.56 -8.69 -7.74
C LEU A 314 5.81 -9.57 -7.75
N LYS A 315 6.97 -8.98 -8.04
CA LYS A 315 8.24 -9.69 -8.22
C LYS A 315 9.37 -8.95 -7.52
N ILE A 316 9.53 -9.22 -6.23
CA ILE A 316 10.63 -8.67 -5.43
C ILE A 316 11.73 -9.72 -5.32
N ASP A 317 12.97 -9.35 -5.65
CA ASP A 317 14.13 -10.25 -5.58
C ASP A 317 14.70 -10.31 -4.16
N ASP A 318 14.08 -11.12 -3.29
CA ASP A 318 14.54 -11.35 -1.92
C ASP A 318 15.93 -11.99 -1.85
N GLU A 319 16.35 -12.73 -2.88
CA GLU A 319 17.68 -13.33 -2.90
C GLU A 319 18.76 -12.29 -3.16
N LEU A 320 18.49 -11.35 -4.07
CA LEU A 320 19.36 -10.20 -4.28
C LEU A 320 19.45 -9.34 -3.02
N PHE A 321 18.32 -9.12 -2.34
CA PHE A 321 18.31 -8.46 -1.04
C PHE A 321 19.18 -9.21 -0.02
N ALA A 322 18.99 -10.52 0.16
CA ALA A 322 19.77 -11.31 1.10
C ALA A 322 21.28 -11.26 0.78
N LYS A 323 21.66 -11.37 -0.50
CA LYS A 323 23.06 -11.25 -0.95
C LYS A 323 23.63 -9.83 -0.73
N SER A 324 22.78 -8.81 -0.74
CA SER A 324 23.21 -7.44 -0.41
C SER A 324 23.56 -7.29 1.08
N LEU A 325 22.87 -8.04 1.97
CA LEU A 325 23.17 -8.06 3.41
C LEU A 325 24.52 -8.72 3.70
N GLU A 326 24.83 -9.82 3.01
CA GLU A 326 26.09 -10.57 3.18
C GLU A 326 27.33 -9.79 2.72
N ALA A 327 27.16 -8.81 1.82
CA ALA A 327 28.26 -8.03 1.25
C ALA A 327 28.91 -7.02 2.23
N GLY A 328 28.46 -6.96 3.48
CA GLY A 328 29.32 -6.55 4.60
C GLY A 328 29.51 -5.05 4.84
N LYS A 329 28.70 -4.16 4.26
CA LYS A 329 28.86 -2.71 4.45
C LYS A 329 28.06 -2.08 5.61
N ASN A 330 27.46 -2.86 6.52
CA ASN A 330 26.57 -2.33 7.58
C ASN A 330 25.37 -1.50 7.06
N GLU A 331 25.11 -1.49 5.74
CA GLU A 331 24.12 -0.66 5.02
C GLU A 331 22.72 -0.74 5.64
N MET A 332 22.40 -1.88 6.24
CA MET A 332 21.07 -2.28 6.68
C MET A 332 20.94 -2.45 8.20
N LYS A 333 22.02 -2.22 8.97
CA LYS A 333 21.96 -2.36 10.42
C LYS A 333 20.94 -1.36 10.97
N ASN A 334 19.99 -1.84 11.76
CA ASN A 334 18.90 -1.03 12.34
C ASN A 334 17.93 -0.39 11.32
N LEU A 335 17.99 -0.75 10.03
CA LEU A 335 16.95 -0.42 9.05
C LEU A 335 16.00 -1.60 8.90
N PHE A 336 14.70 -1.33 9.00
CA PHE A 336 13.66 -2.32 8.81
C PHE A 336 12.64 -1.80 7.80
N PHE A 337 12.54 -2.46 6.64
CA PHE A 337 11.46 -2.20 5.72
C PHE A 337 10.18 -2.87 6.20
N ILE A 338 9.06 -2.16 6.09
CA ILE A 338 7.72 -2.66 6.42
C ILE A 338 6.74 -2.33 5.29
N GLY A 339 5.58 -2.97 5.30
CA GLY A 339 4.56 -2.77 4.26
C GLY A 339 4.70 -3.71 3.06
N ILE A 340 3.91 -3.46 2.01
CA ILE A 340 3.65 -4.40 0.90
C ILE A 340 4.87 -4.67 0.01
N ASN A 341 5.84 -3.76 0.00
CA ASN A 341 7.07 -3.86 -0.80
C ASN A 341 8.31 -4.20 0.02
N ALA A 342 8.15 -4.47 1.32
CA ALA A 342 9.28 -4.81 2.17
C ALA A 342 9.79 -6.21 1.86
N PRO A 343 11.11 -6.41 1.68
CA PRO A 343 11.72 -7.72 1.42
C PRO A 343 11.50 -8.70 2.56
N VAL A 344 11.40 -9.98 2.22
CA VAL A 344 11.21 -11.08 3.17
C VAL A 344 12.51 -11.86 3.29
N THR A 345 13.11 -11.89 4.48
CA THR A 345 14.34 -12.65 4.72
C THR A 345 14.06 -14.08 5.20
N THR A 346 15.03 -14.97 5.00
CA THR A 346 14.93 -16.37 5.43
C THR A 346 14.66 -16.50 6.93
N GLU A 347 15.25 -15.62 7.75
CA GLU A 347 15.07 -15.58 9.21
C GLU A 347 13.65 -15.18 9.63
N GLN A 348 13.06 -14.17 8.96
CA GLN A 348 11.64 -13.81 9.16
C GLN A 348 10.72 -14.98 8.81
N CYS A 349 11.13 -15.80 7.86
CA CYS A 349 10.38 -16.97 7.44
C CYS A 349 10.84 -18.28 8.13
N ALA A 350 11.60 -18.23 9.22
CA ALA A 350 12.15 -19.43 9.88
C ALA A 350 11.10 -20.21 10.69
N ASN A 351 10.10 -19.51 11.22
CA ASN A 351 9.02 -20.09 12.03
C ASN A 351 7.91 -20.75 11.21
N TYR A 352 8.01 -20.70 9.89
CA TYR A 352 7.02 -21.21 8.98
C TYR A 352 7.65 -22.35 8.17
N THR A 353 7.11 -23.55 8.29
CA THR A 353 7.52 -24.71 7.51
C THR A 353 6.93 -24.62 6.11
N PHE A 354 7.71 -24.15 5.13
CA PHE A 354 7.25 -24.03 3.75
C PHE A 354 7.63 -25.24 2.91
N GLU A 355 6.64 -25.82 2.23
CA GLU A 355 6.86 -26.64 1.02
C GLU A 355 6.99 -25.78 -0.26
N TYR A 356 6.67 -24.48 -0.19
CA TYR A 356 6.56 -23.59 -1.35
C TYR A 356 7.68 -22.55 -1.39
N SER A 357 7.94 -22.02 -2.58
CA SER A 357 8.95 -20.98 -2.78
C SER A 357 8.53 -19.69 -2.07
N LYS A 358 9.27 -19.31 -1.02
CA LYS A 358 9.13 -18.00 -0.32
C LYS A 358 9.13 -16.81 -1.29
N LYS A 359 9.69 -16.99 -2.49
CA LYS A 359 9.83 -16.00 -3.56
C LYS A 359 8.52 -15.56 -4.22
N ASP A 360 7.46 -16.34 -4.06
CA ASP A 360 6.20 -16.09 -4.76
C ASP A 360 5.19 -15.27 -3.93
N LEU A 361 5.54 -14.94 -2.67
CA LEU A 361 4.72 -14.06 -1.82
C LEU A 361 4.77 -12.63 -2.34
N ASN A 362 3.60 -11.99 -2.47
CA ASN A 362 3.47 -10.63 -2.97
C ASN A 362 2.40 -9.80 -2.23
N GLY A 363 2.45 -8.48 -2.41
CA GLY A 363 1.47 -7.52 -1.88
C GLY A 363 1.26 -7.63 -0.36
N VAL A 364 0.00 -7.61 0.07
CA VAL A 364 -0.40 -7.67 1.48
C VAL A 364 0.16 -8.90 2.21
N MET A 365 0.29 -10.06 1.55
CA MET A 365 0.79 -11.25 2.25
C MET A 365 2.21 -11.07 2.75
N ARG A 366 3.09 -10.43 1.97
CA ARG A 366 4.46 -10.14 2.42
C ARG A 366 4.47 -9.27 3.66
N ALA A 367 3.67 -8.20 3.64
CA ALA A 367 3.57 -7.26 4.74
C ALA A 367 3.08 -7.96 6.02
N LEU A 368 2.08 -8.83 5.91
CA LEU A 368 1.58 -9.63 7.03
C LEU A 368 2.64 -10.59 7.59
N VAL A 369 3.45 -11.23 6.73
CA VAL A 369 4.57 -12.07 7.20
C VAL A 369 5.54 -11.23 8.03
N ILE A 370 5.98 -10.09 7.50
CA ILE A 370 6.96 -9.23 8.15
C ILE A 370 6.41 -8.73 9.48
N GLN A 371 5.17 -8.24 9.49
CA GLN A 371 4.51 -7.75 10.69
C GLN A 371 4.36 -8.84 11.76
N SER A 372 3.91 -10.04 11.39
CA SER A 372 3.74 -11.16 12.33
C SER A 372 5.04 -11.51 13.07
N ASN A 373 6.19 -11.34 12.42
CA ASN A 373 7.50 -11.57 13.04
C ASN A 373 7.94 -10.44 13.94
N HIS A 374 7.52 -9.20 13.67
CA HIS A 374 7.77 -8.07 14.54
C HIS A 374 6.93 -8.18 15.81
N THR A 375 5.62 -8.43 15.70
CA THR A 375 4.74 -8.55 16.88
C THR A 375 5.21 -9.67 17.83
N LYS A 376 5.61 -10.85 17.29
CA LYS A 376 6.17 -11.96 18.09
C LYS A 376 7.47 -11.63 18.84
N LYS A 377 8.20 -10.58 18.45
CA LYS A 377 9.41 -10.14 19.18
C LYS A 377 9.08 -9.27 20.40
N PHE A 378 7.85 -8.75 20.47
CA PHE A 378 7.42 -7.79 21.48
C PHE A 378 6.37 -8.38 22.45
N ASP A 379 5.77 -9.52 22.11
CA ASP A 379 5.04 -10.41 23.04
C ASP A 379 6.02 -11.31 23.81
#